data_AF-A0A931LBI8-F1
#
_entry.id   AF-A0A931LBI8-F1
#
_cell.length_a   1.000
_cell.length_b   1.000
_cell.length_c   1.000
_cell.angle_alpha   90.00
_cell.angle_beta   90.00
_cell.angle_gamma   90.00
#
_symmetry.space_group_name_H-M   'P 1'
#
loop_
_entity.id
_entity.type
_entity.pdbx_description
1 polymer ?
#
loop_
_entity_poly.entity_id
_entity_poly.type
_entity_poly.pdbx_seq_one_letter_code
_entity_poly.pdbx_strand_id
1 'polypeptide(L)'
;MKAPVLLIGLIVPLLAGCMQAAGRGAAPPAVVAEEATKAAARSVVAPLVAAQVPETEADALTNCILDNVTPSELTSIAAAASAPSVDPATANLISGVLARPETISCATVALTK
;
A
#
# COMPACT_ATOMS: atom_id res chain seq x y z
N MET A 1 -40.93 52.22 23.36
CA MET A 1 -39.77 51.95 24.23
C MET A 1 -38.81 51.05 23.46
N LYS A 2 -37.51 51.34 23.53
CA LYS A 2 -36.41 50.94 22.64
C LYS A 2 -36.34 49.44 22.32
N ALA A 3 -36.21 49.09 21.04
CA ALA A 3 -35.54 47.86 20.59
C ALA A 3 -34.09 48.22 20.20
N PRO A 4 -33.07 47.48 20.65
CA PRO A 4 -31.74 47.62 20.07
C PRO A 4 -31.60 46.66 18.89
N VAL A 5 -31.53 47.26 17.71
CA VAL A 5 -30.81 46.74 16.54
C VAL A 5 -29.35 46.55 16.96
N LEU A 6 -28.85 45.32 16.97
CA LEU A 6 -27.41 45.06 16.88
C LEU A 6 -27.12 44.33 15.57
N LEU A 7 -26.75 45.20 14.63
CA LEU A 7 -26.07 44.96 13.39
C LEU A 7 -24.77 44.15 13.63
N ILE A 8 -24.72 42.88 13.23
CA ILE A 8 -23.46 42.18 12.96
C ILE A 8 -23.54 41.67 11.53
N GLY A 9 -23.02 42.49 10.62
CA GLY A 9 -22.53 42.03 9.34
C GLY A 9 -21.12 41.48 9.51
N LEU A 10 -20.87 40.29 8.99
CA LEU A 10 -19.58 39.84 8.47
C LEU A 10 -19.87 38.58 7.63
N ILE A 11 -20.16 38.73 6.33
CA ILE A 11 -19.18 38.44 5.28
C ILE A 11 -18.40 37.15 5.60
N VAL A 12 -18.98 35.98 5.31
CA VAL A 12 -18.22 34.73 5.26
C VAL A 12 -17.37 34.77 3.98
N PRO A 13 -16.04 34.71 4.06
CA PRO A 13 -15.18 34.81 2.90
C PRO A 13 -15.30 33.54 2.05
N LEU A 14 -15.55 33.76 0.76
CA LEU A 14 -15.36 32.80 -0.31
C LEU A 14 -13.86 32.53 -0.44
N LEU A 15 -13.31 31.58 0.34
CA LEU A 15 -11.92 31.14 0.20
C LEU A 15 -11.82 29.61 0.34
N ALA A 16 -11.44 29.00 -0.79
CA ALA A 16 -10.61 27.80 -0.90
C ALA A 16 -10.98 26.61 -0.02
N GLY A 17 -11.86 25.76 -0.55
CA GLY A 17 -11.96 24.37 -0.16
C GLY A 17 -12.30 23.52 -1.38
N CYS A 18 -11.30 23.03 -2.10
CA CYS A 18 -11.45 21.81 -2.90
C CYS A 18 -11.67 20.67 -1.90
N MET A 19 -12.89 20.57 -1.34
CA MET A 19 -13.35 19.34 -0.72
C MET A 19 -13.49 18.33 -1.83
N GLN A 20 -12.35 17.66 -2.02
CA GLN A 20 -12.16 16.38 -2.65
C GLN A 20 -13.10 15.39 -1.96
N ALA A 21 -14.38 15.42 -2.35
CA ALA A 21 -15.19 14.22 -2.25
C ALA A 21 -14.67 13.30 -3.35
N ALA A 22 -13.59 12.59 -3.00
CA ALA A 22 -13.15 11.39 -3.66
C ALA A 22 -14.39 10.64 -4.14
N GLY A 23 -14.44 10.40 -5.45
CA GLY A 23 -15.44 9.55 -6.03
C GLY A 23 -15.47 8.25 -5.24
N ARG A 24 -16.56 8.03 -4.49
CA ARG A 24 -17.01 6.70 -4.12
C ARG A 24 -17.51 6.02 -5.39
N GLY A 25 -16.60 5.80 -6.34
CA GLY A 25 -16.68 4.62 -7.16
C GLY A 25 -16.34 3.49 -6.21
N ALA A 26 -17.33 2.69 -5.79
CA ALA A 26 -17.01 1.41 -5.20
C ALA A 26 -16.12 0.71 -6.21
N ALA A 27 -14.83 0.56 -5.89
CA ALA A 27 -13.93 -0.20 -6.73
C ALA A 27 -14.61 -1.56 -6.96
N PRO A 28 -14.58 -2.11 -8.18
CA PRO A 28 -15.21 -3.40 -8.44
C PRO A 28 -14.69 -4.40 -7.39
N PRO A 29 -15.53 -5.34 -6.92
CA PRO A 29 -15.19 -6.21 -5.78
C PRO A 29 -13.86 -6.94 -5.96
N ALA A 30 -13.47 -7.22 -7.21
CA ALA A 30 -12.16 -7.78 -7.56
C ALA A 30 -10.97 -6.89 -7.14
N VAL A 31 -11.04 -5.58 -7.37
CA VAL A 31 -9.96 -4.64 -7.01
C VAL A 31 -9.83 -4.52 -5.49
N VAL A 32 -10.96 -4.50 -4.77
CA VAL A 32 -10.94 -4.47 -3.30
C VAL A 32 -10.32 -5.75 -2.72
N ALA A 33 -10.64 -6.91 -3.30
CA ALA A 33 -10.07 -8.19 -2.90
C ALA A 33 -8.56 -8.28 -3.18
N GLU A 34 -8.12 -7.77 -4.33
CA GLU A 34 -6.71 -7.75 -4.71
C GLU A 34 -5.88 -6.89 -3.75
N GLU A 35 -6.33 -5.66 -3.45
CA GLU A 35 -5.65 -4.76 -2.51
C GLU A 35 -5.58 -5.35 -1.09
N ALA A 36 -6.66 -6.00 -0.63
CA ALA A 36 -6.66 -6.70 0.66
C ALA A 36 -5.65 -7.87 0.68
N THR A 37 -5.59 -8.64 -0.41
CA THR A 37 -4.63 -9.74 -0.57
C THR A 37 -3.19 -9.21 -0.57
N LYS A 38 -2.96 -8.08 -1.25
CA LYS A 38 -1.66 -7.40 -1.29
C LYS A 38 -1.23 -6.88 0.07
N ALA A 39 -2.16 -6.32 0.84
CA ALA A 39 -1.89 -5.88 2.22
C ALA A 39 -1.51 -7.06 3.13
N ALA A 40 -2.22 -8.19 3.03
CA ALA A 40 -1.86 -9.40 3.75
C ALA A 40 -0.49 -9.94 3.33
N ALA A 41 -0.22 -10.03 2.02
CA ALA A 41 1.08 -10.44 1.51
C ALA A 41 2.21 -9.51 1.99
N ARG A 42 1.98 -8.19 2.04
CA ARG A 42 2.94 -7.22 2.58
C ARG A 42 3.33 -7.53 4.02
N SER A 43 2.37 -7.89 4.88
CA SER A 43 2.68 -8.23 6.28
C SER A 43 3.62 -9.42 6.44
N VAL A 44 3.74 -10.27 5.40
CA VAL A 44 4.68 -11.39 5.34
C VAL A 44 6.01 -10.96 4.74
N VAL A 45 5.98 -10.25 3.60
CA VAL A 45 7.20 -9.91 2.83
C VAL A 45 8.02 -8.83 3.53
N ALA A 46 7.38 -7.76 4.04
CA ALA A 46 8.06 -6.61 4.61
C ALA A 46 9.06 -6.96 5.72
N PRO A 47 8.71 -7.76 6.76
CA PRO A 47 9.66 -8.09 7.82
C PRO A 47 10.82 -8.96 7.34
N LEU A 48 10.61 -9.80 6.32
CA LEU A 48 11.69 -10.60 5.72
C LEU A 48 12.68 -9.73 4.96
N VAL A 49 12.17 -8.74 4.23
CA VAL A 49 13.00 -7.79 3.50
C VAL A 49 13.77 -6.88 4.47
N ALA A 50 13.09 -6.30 5.46
CA ALA A 50 13.69 -5.44 6.48
C ALA A 50 14.81 -6.11 7.28
N ALA A 51 14.79 -7.44 7.43
CA ALA A 51 15.88 -8.18 8.06
C ALA A 51 17.19 -8.18 7.24
N GLN A 52 17.11 -7.90 5.93
CA GLN A 52 18.20 -8.11 4.98
C GLN A 52 18.75 -6.81 4.38
N VAL A 53 17.96 -5.73 4.38
CA VAL A 53 18.30 -4.45 3.76
C VAL A 53 18.01 -3.28 4.70
N PRO A 54 18.61 -2.09 4.49
CA PRO A 54 18.27 -0.89 5.25
C PRO A 54 16.77 -0.56 5.17
N GLU A 55 16.21 -0.03 6.25
CA GLU A 55 14.79 0.38 6.34
C GLU A 55 14.37 1.33 5.21
N THR A 56 15.26 2.23 4.79
CA THR A 56 15.02 3.18 3.68
C THR A 56 14.82 2.48 2.33
N GLU A 57 15.31 1.26 2.18
CA GLU A 57 15.24 0.44 0.96
C GLU A 57 14.16 -0.64 1.05
N ALA A 58 13.82 -1.07 2.27
CA ALA A 58 12.95 -2.22 2.53
C ALA A 58 11.55 -2.05 1.93
N ASP A 59 10.96 -0.86 2.06
CA ASP A 59 9.64 -0.58 1.49
C ASP A 59 9.65 -0.61 -0.04
N ALA A 60 10.65 -0.01 -0.66
CA ALA A 60 10.81 0.00 -2.10
C ALA A 60 10.98 -1.43 -2.66
N LEU A 61 11.82 -2.23 -2.02
CA LEU A 61 12.06 -3.61 -2.42
C LEU A 61 10.83 -4.49 -2.19
N THR A 62 10.13 -4.30 -1.08
CA THR A 62 8.86 -5.00 -0.79
C THR A 62 7.81 -4.71 -1.88
N ASN A 63 7.70 -3.46 -2.32
CA ASN A 63 6.79 -3.09 -3.40
C ASN A 63 7.14 -3.82 -4.70
N CYS A 64 8.41 -3.81 -5.08
CA CYS A 64 8.86 -4.51 -6.29
C CYS A 64 8.56 -6.00 -6.27
N ILE A 65 8.69 -6.68 -5.11
CA ILE A 65 8.30 -8.09 -4.98
C ILE A 65 6.78 -8.23 -5.18
N LEU A 66 5.97 -7.46 -4.45
CA LEU A 66 4.51 -7.56 -4.50
C LEU A 66 3.89 -7.16 -5.85
N ASP A 67 4.60 -6.37 -6.65
CA ASP A 67 4.16 -5.96 -7.98
C ASP A 67 4.50 -6.99 -9.08
N ASN A 68 5.43 -7.92 -8.80
CA ASN A 68 5.92 -8.91 -9.78
C ASN A 68 5.58 -10.36 -9.39
N VAL A 69 4.71 -10.56 -8.38
CA VAL A 69 4.07 -11.85 -8.11
C VAL A 69 2.88 -12.08 -9.02
N THR A 70 2.63 -13.33 -9.39
CA THR A 70 1.37 -13.71 -10.02
C THR A 70 0.23 -13.72 -8.98
N PRO A 71 -1.06 -13.65 -9.38
CA PRO A 71 -2.18 -13.68 -8.45
C PRO A 71 -2.21 -14.91 -7.52
N SER A 72 -1.81 -16.08 -8.04
CA SER A 72 -1.72 -17.33 -7.27
C SER A 72 -0.59 -17.29 -6.23
N GLU A 73 0.55 -16.70 -6.58
CA GLU A 73 1.68 -16.51 -5.66
C GLU A 73 1.34 -15.48 -4.60
N LEU A 74 0.71 -14.36 -4.98
CA LEU A 74 0.25 -13.33 -4.06
C LEU A 74 -0.70 -13.91 -3.02
N THR A 75 -1.67 -14.73 -3.45
CA THR A 75 -2.61 -15.42 -2.55
C THR A 75 -1.88 -16.41 -1.63
N SER A 76 -0.89 -17.14 -2.15
CA SER A 76 -0.09 -18.09 -1.37
C SER A 76 0.74 -17.39 -0.29
N ILE A 77 1.34 -16.24 -0.62
CA ILE A 77 2.09 -15.40 0.33
C ILE A 77 1.12 -14.80 1.36
N ALA A 78 -0.03 -14.27 0.93
CA ALA A 78 -1.04 -13.70 1.82
C ALA A 78 -1.58 -14.72 2.82
N ALA A 79 -1.79 -15.97 2.43
CA ALA A 79 -2.23 -17.04 3.32
C ALA A 79 -1.23 -17.29 4.47
N ALA A 80 0.08 -17.07 4.23
CA ALA A 80 1.10 -17.21 5.26
C ALA A 80 1.01 -16.12 6.36
N ALA A 81 0.27 -15.03 6.15
CA ALA A 81 0.08 -13.98 7.16
C ALA A 81 -0.64 -14.48 8.43
N SER A 82 -1.38 -15.58 8.33
CA SER A 82 -2.08 -16.20 9.46
C SER A 82 -1.22 -17.22 10.21
N ALA A 83 -0.04 -17.56 9.68
CA ALA A 83 0.86 -18.52 10.29
C ALA A 83 1.73 -17.84 11.38
N PRO A 84 2.13 -18.57 12.44
CA PRO A 84 3.01 -18.02 13.47
C PRO A 84 4.42 -17.72 12.96
N SER A 85 4.82 -18.33 11.85
CA SER A 85 6.13 -18.16 11.21
C SER A 85 6.02 -18.37 9.70
N VAL A 86 6.89 -17.73 8.93
CA VAL A 86 6.99 -17.93 7.49
C VAL A 86 7.66 -19.28 7.20
N ASP A 87 6.97 -20.14 6.46
CA ASP A 87 7.48 -21.44 6.04
C ASP A 87 8.59 -21.30 4.96
N PRO A 88 9.59 -22.21 4.91
CA PRO A 88 10.62 -22.20 3.88
C PRO A 88 10.10 -22.16 2.44
N ALA A 89 8.95 -22.76 2.15
CA ALA A 89 8.35 -22.70 0.82
C ALA A 89 7.94 -21.27 0.44
N THR A 90 7.39 -20.49 1.38
CA THR A 90 7.04 -19.09 1.16
C THR A 90 8.29 -18.22 1.00
N ALA A 91 9.33 -18.45 1.81
CA ALA A 91 10.60 -17.74 1.68
C ALA A 91 11.28 -18.02 0.33
N ASN A 92 11.26 -19.29 -0.12
CA ASN A 92 11.78 -19.69 -1.43
C ASN A 92 10.96 -19.08 -2.57
N LEU A 93 9.64 -18.99 -2.44
CA LEU A 93 8.78 -18.32 -3.40
C LEU A 93 9.16 -16.83 -3.52
N ILE A 94 9.27 -16.12 -2.41
CA ILE A 94 9.66 -14.69 -2.38
C ILE A 94 11.05 -14.51 -3.01
N SER A 95 12.00 -15.37 -2.67
CA SER A 95 13.35 -15.35 -3.24
C SER A 95 13.33 -15.61 -4.75
N GLY A 96 12.48 -16.53 -5.21
CA GLY A 96 12.28 -16.82 -6.63
C GLY A 96 11.69 -15.63 -7.39
N VAL A 97 10.76 -14.89 -6.78
CA VAL A 97 10.20 -13.65 -7.34
C VAL A 97 11.24 -12.55 -7.39
N LEU A 98 12.06 -12.42 -6.33
CA LEU A 98 13.14 -11.44 -6.26
C LEU A 98 14.20 -11.66 -7.36
N ALA A 99 14.46 -12.91 -7.74
CA ALA A 99 15.40 -13.27 -8.80
C ALA A 99 14.87 -13.04 -10.22
N ARG A 100 13.60 -12.60 -10.38
CA ARG A 100 13.02 -12.35 -11.70
C ARG A 100 13.59 -11.06 -12.32
N PRO A 101 13.83 -11.03 -13.64
CA PRO A 101 14.37 -9.85 -14.32
C PRO A 101 13.56 -8.56 -14.08
N GLU A 102 12.24 -8.66 -14.07
CA GLU A 102 11.32 -7.56 -13.83
C GLU A 102 11.41 -7.01 -12.39
N THR A 103 11.54 -7.89 -11.40
CA THR A 103 11.72 -7.51 -9.99
C THR A 103 13.08 -6.85 -9.77
N ILE A 104 14.14 -7.40 -10.38
CA ILE A 104 15.49 -6.82 -10.34
C ILE A 104 15.49 -5.43 -10.99
N SER A 105 14.84 -5.27 -12.12
CA SER A 105 14.71 -3.99 -12.81
C SER A 105 13.97 -2.96 -11.95
N CYS A 106 12.83 -3.35 -11.36
CA CYS A 106 12.09 -2.51 -10.43
C CYS A 106 12.97 -2.08 -9.24
N ALA A 107 13.63 -3.04 -8.59
CA ALA A 107 14.49 -2.77 -7.43
C ALA A 107 15.64 -1.81 -7.81
N THR A 108 16.28 -2.03 -8.96
CA THR A 108 17.35 -1.15 -9.44
C THR A 108 16.86 0.29 -9.61
N VAL A 109 15.69 0.49 -10.24
CA VAL A 109 15.11 1.83 -10.43
C VAL A 109 14.64 2.44 -9.11
N ALA A 110 14.14 1.63 -8.18
CA ALA A 110 13.61 2.12 -6.91
C ALA A 110 14.71 2.51 -5.92
N LEU A 111 15.85 1.80 -5.94
CA LEU A 111 16.95 1.98 -4.98
C LEU A 111 18.05 2.95 -5.44
N THR A 112 18.04 3.37 -6.70
CA THR A 112 19.03 4.31 -7.26
C THR A 112 18.54 5.77 -7.32
N LYS A 113 17.44 6.07 -6.62
CA LYS A 113 16.84 7.41 -6.55
C LYS A 113 17.40 8.25 -5.41
#